data_AF-A0A9D8J0Z8-F1
#
_entry.id   AF-A0A9D8J0Z8-F1
#
_cell.length_a   1.000
_cell.length_b   1.000
_cell.length_c   1.000
_cell.angle_alpha   90.00
_cell.angle_beta   90.00
_cell.angle_gamma   90.00
#
_symmetry.space_group_name_H-M   'P 1'
#
loop_
_entity.id
_entity.type
_entity.pdbx_description
1 polymer ?
#
loop_
_entity_poly.entity_id
_entity_poly.type
_entity_poly.pdbx_seq_one_letter_code
_entity_poly.pdbx_strand_id
1 'polypeptide(L)'
;MITVAQRFAPVLVLALAAPAAQADAIVTVCGKDVWPGDPRIDLSEALQAGGRVTFACSGTIDFTRTHALAKDMQIDGDGRITLDGKGHRLFGLGSSGAHVSFTRIRIESGGLAPGGVPGSVIAGEGFVSFLDGTSVRKSDRPVWLLAGDLDLRNAWIAENTGPVLIVSEGALRISQGTRFTDNTGQLLATGP
;
A
#
# COMPACT_ATOMS: atom_id res chain seq x y z
N MET A 1 -63.19 10.74 40.16
CA MET A 1 -61.72 10.63 40.33
C MET A 1 -61.26 9.44 39.50
N ILE A 2 -60.56 9.68 38.39
CA ILE A 2 -59.94 8.64 37.58
C ILE A 2 -58.49 9.05 37.40
N THR A 3 -57.58 8.31 38.02
CA THR A 3 -56.13 8.53 37.95
C THR A 3 -55.57 7.56 36.91
N VAL A 4 -55.09 8.07 35.77
CA VAL A 4 -54.44 7.26 34.74
C VAL A 4 -52.93 7.34 34.95
N ALA A 5 -52.32 6.20 35.30
CA ALA A 5 -50.88 6.07 35.49
C ALA A 5 -50.17 5.83 34.14
N GLN A 6 -49.47 6.84 33.63
CA GLN A 6 -48.60 6.71 32.46
C GLN A 6 -47.30 5.97 32.83
N ARG A 7 -47.12 4.77 32.28
CA ARG A 7 -45.87 4.02 32.36
C ARG A 7 -44.95 4.46 31.22
N PHE A 8 -43.89 5.19 31.54
CA PHE A 8 -42.79 5.46 30.61
C PHE A 8 -41.91 4.21 30.50
N ALA A 9 -41.92 3.55 29.34
CA ALA A 9 -40.97 2.50 29.01
C ALA A 9 -39.72 3.16 28.39
N PRO A 10 -38.50 2.84 28.86
CA PRO A 10 -37.27 3.37 28.28
C PRO A 10 -36.98 2.63 26.97
N VAL A 11 -36.97 3.36 25.85
CA VAL A 11 -36.51 2.85 24.56
C VAL A 11 -34.98 2.84 24.61
N LEU A 12 -34.39 1.66 24.79
CA LEU A 12 -32.96 1.43 24.68
C LEU A 12 -32.57 1.43 23.20
N VAL A 13 -31.98 2.53 22.73
CA VAL A 13 -31.42 2.64 21.37
C VAL A 13 -30.06 1.94 21.35
N LEU A 14 -29.99 0.74 20.76
CA LEU A 14 -28.72 0.12 20.39
C LEU A 14 -28.10 0.90 19.22
N ALA A 15 -27.07 1.70 19.51
CA ALA A 15 -26.21 2.26 18.49
C ALA A 15 -25.30 1.15 17.96
N LEU A 16 -25.68 0.54 16.83
CA LEU A 16 -24.79 -0.30 16.02
C LEU A 16 -23.64 0.59 15.54
N ALA A 17 -22.44 0.37 16.08
CA ALA A 17 -21.23 0.94 15.51
C ALA A 17 -20.99 0.29 14.15
N ALA A 18 -21.48 0.92 13.08
CA ALA A 18 -21.11 0.52 11.73
C ALA A 18 -19.59 0.74 11.59
N PRO A 19 -18.82 -0.27 11.16
CA PRO A 19 -17.42 -0.05 10.86
C PRO A 19 -17.33 1.06 9.81
N ALA A 20 -16.42 2.00 9.99
CA ALA A 20 -16.17 3.06 9.02
C ALA A 20 -15.74 2.41 7.71
N ALA A 21 -16.67 2.30 6.76
CA ALA A 21 -16.36 1.86 5.42
C ALA A 21 -15.40 2.87 4.81
N GLN A 22 -14.20 2.42 4.46
CA GLN A 22 -13.27 3.24 3.70
C GLN A 22 -13.87 3.47 2.30
N ALA A 23 -13.72 4.69 1.79
CA ALA A 23 -14.27 5.04 0.50
C ALA A 23 -13.34 4.53 -0.60
N ASP A 24 -13.88 3.75 -1.53
CA ASP A 24 -13.18 3.41 -2.77
C ASP A 24 -12.84 4.68 -3.55
N ALA A 25 -11.70 4.68 -4.23
CA ALA A 25 -11.22 5.80 -5.02
C ALA A 25 -10.78 5.37 -6.42
N ILE A 26 -10.99 6.26 -7.39
CA ILE A 26 -10.58 6.07 -8.77
C ILE A 26 -9.64 7.21 -9.14
N VAL A 27 -8.37 6.89 -9.38
CA VAL A 27 -7.38 7.85 -9.89
C VAL A 27 -7.75 8.18 -11.33
N THR A 28 -7.96 9.45 -11.62
CA THR A 28 -8.42 9.95 -12.93
C THR A 28 -7.36 10.78 -13.66
N VAL A 29 -6.24 11.08 -13.01
CA VAL A 29 -5.07 11.72 -13.62
C VAL A 29 -3.80 10.91 -13.32
N CYS A 30 -3.06 10.56 -14.38
CA CYS A 30 -1.77 9.87 -14.33
C CYS A 30 -0.64 10.85 -14.70
N GLY A 31 0.61 10.45 -14.53
CA GLY A 31 1.80 11.25 -14.86
C GLY A 31 2.58 11.66 -13.63
N LYS A 32 1.90 12.12 -12.58
CA LYS A 32 2.50 12.48 -11.28
C LYS A 32 1.60 12.02 -10.14
N ASP A 33 2.22 11.77 -9.00
CA ASP A 33 1.57 11.35 -7.77
C ASP A 33 0.70 12.44 -7.12
N VAL A 34 1.02 13.71 -7.35
CA VAL A 34 0.31 14.89 -6.81
C VAL A 34 0.04 15.92 -7.90
N TRP A 35 -1.20 16.40 -8.00
CA TRP A 35 -1.67 17.44 -8.91
C TRP A 35 -2.40 18.57 -8.17
N PRO A 36 -1.68 19.49 -7.50
CA PRO A 36 -2.31 20.55 -6.73
C PRO A 36 -3.20 21.44 -7.60
N GLY A 37 -4.48 21.56 -7.23
CA GLY A 37 -5.44 22.43 -7.92
C GLY A 37 -6.08 21.84 -9.18
N ASP A 38 -5.79 20.58 -9.51
CA ASP A 38 -6.52 19.85 -10.54
C ASP A 38 -7.84 19.29 -9.95
N PRO A 39 -8.99 19.40 -10.63
CA PRO A 39 -10.25 18.83 -10.15
C PRO A 39 -10.33 17.30 -10.25
N ARG A 40 -9.38 16.65 -10.92
CA ARG A 40 -9.28 15.19 -11.03
C ARG A 40 -8.60 14.59 -9.81
N ILE A 41 -9.00 13.37 -9.47
CA ILE A 41 -8.41 12.60 -8.36
C ILE A 41 -7.03 12.10 -8.78
N ASP A 42 -6.00 12.53 -8.06
CA ASP A 42 -4.63 12.02 -8.17
C ASP A 42 -4.37 10.82 -7.26
N LEU A 43 -3.16 10.27 -7.31
CA LEU A 43 -2.79 9.12 -6.47
C LEU A 43 -2.79 9.49 -4.98
N SER A 44 -2.27 10.66 -4.60
CA SER A 44 -2.17 11.08 -3.21
C SER A 44 -3.55 11.17 -2.55
N GLU A 45 -4.54 11.71 -3.25
CA GLU A 45 -5.93 11.79 -2.80
C GLU A 45 -6.57 10.40 -2.67
N ALA A 46 -6.35 9.52 -3.66
CA ALA A 46 -6.87 8.16 -3.61
C ALA A 46 -6.29 7.34 -2.44
N LEU A 47 -4.99 7.48 -2.16
CA LEU A 47 -4.33 6.83 -1.01
C LEU A 47 -4.88 7.34 0.33
N GLN A 48 -5.24 8.62 0.43
CA GLN A 48 -5.88 9.18 1.62
C GLN A 48 -7.28 8.63 1.85
N ALA A 49 -8.00 8.24 0.79
CA ALA A 49 -9.33 7.62 0.92
C ALA A 49 -9.23 6.21 1.55
N GLY A 50 -8.30 5.38 1.06
CA GLY A 50 -8.15 3.96 1.44
C GLY A 50 -8.99 3.05 0.56
N GLY A 51 -9.49 1.94 1.11
CA GLY A 51 -10.46 1.07 0.42
C GLY A 51 -9.91 0.47 -0.88
N ARG A 52 -10.72 0.39 -1.92
CA ARG A 52 -10.26 -0.02 -3.26
C ARG A 52 -9.79 1.19 -4.06
N VAL A 53 -8.54 1.17 -4.48
CA VAL A 53 -7.93 2.17 -5.38
C VAL A 53 -7.77 1.57 -6.78
N THR A 54 -8.43 2.17 -7.76
CA THR A 54 -8.32 1.79 -9.19
C THR A 54 -7.97 3.00 -10.05
N PHE A 55 -7.74 2.78 -11.36
CA PHE A 55 -7.28 3.83 -12.26
C PHE A 55 -8.16 3.93 -13.50
N ALA A 56 -8.70 5.12 -13.76
CA ALA A 56 -9.38 5.49 -15.01
C ALA A 56 -8.41 6.09 -16.05
N CYS A 57 -7.12 6.19 -15.71
CA CYS A 57 -6.03 6.59 -16.60
C CYS A 57 -5.06 5.41 -16.83
N SER A 58 -4.05 5.60 -17.68
CA SER A 58 -2.99 4.63 -17.93
C SER A 58 -1.64 5.31 -18.09
N GLY A 59 -0.57 4.59 -17.80
CA GLY A 59 0.80 5.07 -17.98
C GLY A 59 1.59 5.10 -16.67
N THR A 60 2.63 5.94 -16.66
CA THR A 60 3.52 6.10 -15.51
C THR A 60 3.02 7.21 -14.59
N ILE A 61 3.09 6.97 -13.29
CA ILE A 61 2.91 7.96 -12.23
C ILE A 61 4.27 8.18 -11.59
N ASP A 62 4.86 9.34 -11.85
CA ASP A 62 6.14 9.75 -11.27
C ASP A 62 5.92 10.19 -9.82
N PHE A 63 6.62 9.56 -8.89
CA PHE A 63 6.61 9.96 -7.48
C PHE A 63 7.49 11.16 -7.27
N THR A 64 6.93 12.18 -6.62
CA THR A 64 7.65 13.40 -6.23
C THR A 64 7.95 13.43 -4.73
N ARG A 65 7.28 12.58 -3.95
CA ARG A 65 7.46 12.43 -2.51
C ARG A 65 7.04 11.05 -2.03
N THR A 66 7.40 10.72 -0.79
CA THR A 66 6.89 9.52 -0.11
C THR A 66 5.44 9.73 0.34
N HIS A 67 4.59 8.71 0.13
CA HIS A 67 3.21 8.70 0.61
C HIS A 67 3.04 7.73 1.78
N ALA A 68 2.28 8.15 2.78
CA ALA A 68 1.94 7.30 3.91
C ALA A 68 0.78 6.37 3.54
N LEU A 69 0.94 5.08 3.80
CA LEU A 69 -0.11 4.07 3.68
C LEU A 69 -0.69 3.82 5.08
N ALA A 70 -1.59 4.69 5.51
CA ALA A 70 -2.12 4.69 6.88
C ALA A 70 -3.48 3.98 7.05
N LYS A 71 -4.00 3.41 5.96
CA LYS A 71 -5.31 2.77 5.89
C LYS A 71 -5.19 1.46 5.14
N ASP A 72 -6.05 0.51 5.46
CA ASP A 72 -6.23 -0.68 4.62
C ASP A 72 -6.52 -0.26 3.18
N MET A 73 -5.94 -0.94 2.20
CA MET A 73 -6.22 -0.64 0.81
C MET A 73 -5.87 -1.77 -0.15
N GLN A 74 -6.60 -1.79 -1.26
CA GLN A 74 -6.36 -2.65 -2.41
C GLN A 74 -6.09 -1.78 -3.63
N ILE A 75 -4.83 -1.72 -4.06
CA ILE A 75 -4.40 -0.95 -5.22
C ILE A 75 -4.34 -1.90 -6.42
N ASP A 76 -5.18 -1.63 -7.41
CA ASP A 76 -5.27 -2.44 -8.64
C ASP A 76 -4.93 -1.59 -9.85
N GLY A 77 -3.76 -1.85 -10.45
CA GLY A 77 -3.26 -1.11 -11.61
C GLY A 77 -3.83 -1.58 -12.94
N ASP A 78 -4.68 -2.61 -12.96
CA ASP A 78 -5.28 -3.18 -14.18
C ASP A 78 -4.28 -3.56 -15.28
N GLY A 79 -3.01 -3.76 -14.93
CA GLY A 79 -1.90 -4.08 -15.83
C GLY A 79 -1.40 -2.90 -16.66
N ARG A 80 -1.92 -1.69 -16.42
CA ARG A 80 -1.68 -0.49 -17.25
C ARG A 80 -0.95 0.63 -16.51
N ILE A 81 -0.61 0.41 -15.25
CA ILE A 81 -0.02 1.42 -14.37
C ILE A 81 1.40 1.05 -13.97
N THR A 82 2.29 2.02 -14.11
CA THR A 82 3.64 2.00 -13.55
C THR A 82 3.75 3.09 -12.49
N LEU A 83 4.17 2.72 -11.28
CA LEU A 83 4.58 3.65 -10.24
C LEU A 83 6.10 3.79 -10.31
N ASP A 84 6.61 4.95 -10.71
CA ASP A 84 8.04 5.21 -10.88
C ASP A 84 8.51 6.11 -9.74
N GLY A 85 9.38 5.58 -8.90
CA GLY A 85 9.97 6.28 -7.75
C GLY A 85 10.84 7.47 -8.15
N LYS A 86 11.40 7.51 -9.36
CA LYS A 86 12.42 8.50 -9.77
C LYS A 86 13.57 8.65 -8.75
N GLY A 87 13.91 7.58 -8.03
CA GLY A 87 14.91 7.60 -6.96
C GLY A 87 14.40 8.10 -5.60
N HIS A 88 13.12 8.42 -5.47
CA HIS A 88 12.47 8.67 -4.19
C HIS A 88 11.96 7.37 -3.56
N ARG A 89 11.74 7.40 -2.24
CA ARG A 89 10.94 6.38 -1.57
C ARG A 89 9.49 6.55 -1.95
N LEU A 90 8.82 5.49 -2.39
CA LEU A 90 7.42 5.56 -2.79
C LEU A 90 6.49 5.59 -1.57
N PHE A 91 6.60 4.60 -0.69
CA PHE A 91 5.62 4.40 0.38
C PHE A 91 6.27 4.22 1.76
N GLY A 92 5.61 4.81 2.77
CA GLY A 92 5.90 4.59 4.18
C GLY A 92 4.69 3.97 4.88
N LEU A 93 4.93 2.91 5.65
CA LEU A 93 3.96 2.34 6.58
C LEU A 93 4.26 2.88 7.99
N GLY A 94 3.22 3.33 8.69
CA GLY A 94 3.32 3.67 10.11
C GLY A 94 2.69 2.58 10.97
N SER A 95 2.83 2.69 12.29
CA SER A 95 2.35 1.76 13.32
C SER A 95 0.82 1.56 13.39
N SER A 96 0.09 1.98 12.36
CA SER A 96 -1.35 1.79 12.17
C SER A 96 -1.76 0.32 11.97
N GLY A 97 -0.83 -0.54 11.56
CA GLY A 97 -1.14 -1.93 11.22
C GLY A 97 -1.92 -2.09 9.91
N ALA A 98 -1.83 -1.12 8.99
CA ALA A 98 -2.56 -1.13 7.73
C ALA A 98 -2.25 -2.37 6.87
N HIS A 99 -3.28 -2.91 6.22
CA HIS A 99 -3.20 -3.99 5.24
C HIS A 99 -3.29 -3.44 3.81
N VAL A 100 -2.18 -3.48 3.09
CA VAL A 100 -2.05 -2.93 1.74
C VAL A 100 -1.76 -4.05 0.75
N SER A 101 -2.58 -4.16 -0.29
CA SER A 101 -2.32 -5.10 -1.39
C SER A 101 -2.15 -4.37 -2.72
N PHE A 102 -1.27 -4.91 -3.56
CA PHE A 102 -1.01 -4.45 -4.92
C PHE A 102 -1.28 -5.57 -5.89
N THR A 103 -2.06 -5.29 -6.94
CA THR A 103 -2.43 -6.25 -7.98
C THR A 103 -2.27 -5.63 -9.36
N ARG A 104 -1.76 -6.40 -10.33
CA ARG A 104 -1.59 -6.00 -11.74
C ARG A 104 -0.97 -4.61 -11.89
N ILE A 105 0.13 -4.35 -11.19
CA ILE A 105 0.79 -3.04 -11.18
C ILE A 105 2.31 -3.18 -11.24
N ARG A 106 2.98 -2.29 -11.98
CA ARG A 106 4.44 -2.21 -12.01
C ARG A 106 4.90 -1.13 -11.03
N ILE A 107 5.91 -1.44 -10.23
CA ILE A 107 6.54 -0.51 -9.30
C ILE A 107 8.04 -0.52 -9.57
N GLU A 108 8.65 0.64 -9.80
CA GLU A 108 10.06 0.69 -10.16
C GLU A 108 10.82 1.92 -9.69
N SER A 109 12.14 1.85 -9.82
CA SER A 109 13.07 2.98 -9.61
C SER A 109 12.95 3.62 -8.22
N GLY A 110 12.64 2.82 -7.20
CA GLY A 110 12.64 3.28 -5.82
C GLY A 110 14.06 3.61 -5.37
N GLY A 111 14.23 4.75 -4.70
CA GLY A 111 15.45 5.09 -3.96
C GLY A 111 15.21 5.31 -2.48
N LEU A 112 16.31 5.38 -1.71
CA LEU A 112 16.24 5.54 -0.26
C LEU A 112 15.82 6.96 0.11
N ALA A 113 15.00 7.09 1.15
CA ALA A 113 14.80 8.39 1.78
C ALA A 113 16.00 8.74 2.68
N PRO A 114 16.42 10.01 2.76
CA PRO A 114 17.45 10.45 3.69
C PRO A 114 17.06 10.16 5.15
N GLY A 115 17.97 9.54 5.91
CA GLY A 115 17.88 9.45 7.38
C GLY A 115 16.74 8.60 7.96
N GLY A 116 16.13 7.70 7.18
CA GLY A 116 15.03 6.84 7.64
C GLY A 116 15.34 5.34 7.62
N VAL A 117 14.34 4.53 7.99
CA VAL A 117 14.34 3.06 7.82
C VAL A 117 14.78 2.75 6.38
N PRO A 118 15.68 1.80 6.12
CA PRO A 118 16.00 1.39 4.76
C PRO A 118 14.73 0.86 4.07
N GLY A 119 14.66 0.82 2.73
CA GLY A 119 13.42 0.51 2.02
C GLY A 119 13.08 1.60 1.03
N SER A 120 13.06 1.31 -0.26
CA SER A 120 12.80 2.33 -1.29
C SER A 120 11.42 2.26 -1.90
N VAL A 121 10.82 1.08 -1.97
CA VAL A 121 9.43 0.94 -2.45
C VAL A 121 8.49 1.04 -1.27
N ILE A 122 8.68 0.20 -0.26
CA ILE A 122 7.90 0.22 0.98
C ILE A 122 8.85 0.07 2.18
N ALA A 123 8.68 0.94 3.19
CA ALA A 123 9.39 0.86 4.46
C ALA A 123 8.44 1.11 5.64
N GLY A 124 8.60 0.37 6.74
CA GLY A 124 7.90 0.66 8.01
C GLY A 124 7.25 -0.55 8.68
N GLU A 125 6.08 -0.37 9.30
CA GLU A 125 5.37 -1.39 10.08
C GLU A 125 3.97 -1.64 9.51
N GLY A 126 3.63 -2.87 9.11
CA GLY A 126 2.32 -3.19 8.57
C GLY A 126 2.29 -4.44 7.70
N PHE A 127 1.17 -4.66 7.01
CA PHE A 127 0.95 -5.85 6.21
C PHE A 127 0.92 -5.49 4.73
N VAL A 128 1.80 -6.10 3.94
CA VAL A 128 1.92 -5.84 2.51
C VAL A 128 1.69 -7.13 1.73
N SER A 129 0.93 -7.03 0.64
CA SER A 129 0.79 -8.12 -0.32
C SER A 129 1.10 -7.65 -1.73
N PHE A 130 2.02 -8.33 -2.40
CA PHE A 130 2.17 -8.23 -3.85
C PHE A 130 1.54 -9.46 -4.49
N LEU A 131 0.43 -9.23 -5.17
CA LEU A 131 -0.42 -10.27 -5.74
C LEU A 131 -0.24 -10.35 -7.26
N ASP A 132 -1.09 -11.16 -7.90
CA ASP A 132 -1.05 -11.50 -9.32
C ASP A 132 -0.76 -10.30 -10.24
N GLY A 133 0.29 -10.45 -11.04
CA GLY A 133 0.69 -9.45 -12.03
C GLY A 133 1.37 -8.21 -11.45
N THR A 134 1.68 -8.19 -10.16
CA THR A 134 2.50 -7.13 -9.55
C THR A 134 3.98 -7.40 -9.79
N SER A 135 4.73 -6.36 -10.17
CA SER A 135 6.19 -6.44 -10.27
C SER A 135 6.90 -5.29 -9.57
N VAL A 136 7.97 -5.60 -8.84
CA VAL A 136 8.85 -4.61 -8.18
C VAL A 136 10.24 -4.70 -8.77
N ARG A 137 10.72 -3.62 -9.42
CA ARG A 137 11.96 -3.68 -10.21
C ARG A 137 12.85 -2.46 -10.11
N LYS A 138 14.14 -2.63 -10.39
CA LYS A 138 15.10 -1.51 -10.54
C LYS A 138 15.16 -0.58 -9.33
N SER A 139 14.93 -1.13 -8.13
CA SER A 139 14.88 -0.37 -6.89
C SER A 139 16.03 -0.77 -5.96
N ASP A 140 16.56 0.19 -5.19
CA ASP A 140 17.56 -0.10 -4.16
C ASP A 140 16.89 -0.47 -2.83
N ARG A 141 17.08 -1.69 -2.34
CA ARG A 141 16.45 -2.21 -1.13
C ARG A 141 14.92 -2.03 -1.15
N PRO A 142 14.17 -2.66 -2.07
CA PRO A 142 12.76 -2.33 -2.32
C PRO A 142 11.85 -2.45 -1.10
N VAL A 143 11.91 -3.56 -0.34
CA VAL A 143 10.99 -3.77 0.79
C VAL A 143 11.75 -3.97 2.09
N TRP A 144 11.36 -3.20 3.09
CA TRP A 144 11.89 -3.33 4.44
C TRP A 144 10.80 -3.09 5.48
N LEU A 145 10.29 -4.18 6.04
CA LEU A 145 9.33 -4.14 7.13
C LEU A 145 10.06 -4.35 8.45
N LEU A 146 9.90 -3.39 9.37
CA LEU A 146 10.37 -3.52 10.75
C LEU A 146 9.48 -4.48 11.53
N ALA A 147 8.17 -4.41 11.30
CA ALA A 147 7.20 -5.35 11.84
C ALA A 147 6.04 -5.58 10.87
N GLY A 148 5.44 -6.78 10.90
CA GLY A 148 4.27 -7.17 10.13
C GLY A 148 4.56 -8.23 9.06
N ASP A 149 3.64 -8.45 8.13
CA ASP A 149 3.79 -9.52 7.14
C ASP A 149 4.01 -8.98 5.73
N LEU A 150 4.85 -9.70 4.98
CA LEU A 150 4.96 -9.57 3.53
C LEU A 150 4.48 -10.85 2.87
N ASP A 151 3.49 -10.74 1.99
CA ASP A 151 2.97 -11.87 1.20
C ASP A 151 3.20 -11.63 -0.30
N LEU A 152 3.85 -12.59 -0.95
CA LEU A 152 4.15 -12.54 -2.38
C LEU A 152 3.48 -13.70 -3.10
N ARG A 153 2.50 -13.37 -3.96
CA ARG A 153 1.75 -14.36 -4.73
C ARG A 153 1.74 -13.99 -6.21
N ASN A 154 2.28 -14.87 -7.05
CA ASN A 154 2.42 -14.64 -8.50
C ASN A 154 3.01 -13.26 -8.84
N ALA A 155 3.92 -12.78 -7.98
CA ALA A 155 4.57 -11.49 -8.13
C ALA A 155 5.96 -11.64 -8.80
N TRP A 156 6.49 -10.56 -9.35
CA TRP A 156 7.82 -10.57 -9.97
C TRP A 156 8.75 -9.52 -9.35
N ILE A 157 9.79 -9.97 -8.67
CA ILE A 157 10.79 -9.13 -8.04
C ILE A 157 12.08 -9.21 -8.86
N ALA A 158 12.46 -8.15 -9.58
CA ALA A 158 13.59 -8.24 -10.51
C ALA A 158 14.46 -7.00 -10.64
N GLU A 159 15.74 -7.19 -10.99
CA GLU A 159 16.70 -6.08 -11.22
C GLU A 159 16.86 -5.13 -10.03
N ASN A 160 16.56 -5.58 -8.81
CA ASN A 160 16.74 -4.76 -7.61
C ASN A 160 18.16 -4.87 -7.07
N THR A 161 18.60 -3.87 -6.32
CA THR A 161 19.91 -3.87 -5.65
C THR A 161 19.79 -3.94 -4.13
N GLY A 162 20.84 -4.42 -3.45
CA GLY A 162 20.91 -4.49 -1.99
C GLY A 162 20.02 -5.60 -1.40
N PRO A 163 19.76 -5.58 -0.07
CA PRO A 163 18.77 -6.46 0.54
C PRO A 163 17.37 -6.25 -0.06
N VAL A 164 16.86 -7.23 -0.80
CA VAL A 164 15.66 -7.07 -1.62
C VAL A 164 14.40 -7.08 -0.77
N LEU A 165 14.25 -8.10 0.05
CA LEU A 165 13.10 -8.26 0.94
C LEU A 165 13.60 -8.46 2.38
N ILE A 166 13.25 -7.52 3.25
CA ILE A 166 13.49 -7.61 4.68
C ILE A 166 12.17 -7.59 5.44
N VAL A 167 11.98 -8.57 6.32
CA VAL A 167 10.92 -8.57 7.34
C VAL A 167 11.60 -8.88 8.67
N SER A 168 11.81 -7.84 9.49
CA SER A 168 12.52 -7.98 10.76
C SER A 168 11.68 -8.76 11.76
N GLU A 169 10.44 -8.34 11.99
CA GLU A 169 9.48 -9.03 12.87
C GLU A 169 8.21 -9.36 12.10
N GLY A 170 7.75 -10.61 12.16
CA GLY A 170 6.54 -11.08 11.47
C GLY A 170 6.81 -12.15 10.42
N ALA A 171 5.95 -12.29 9.42
CA ALA A 171 6.02 -13.38 8.46
C ALA A 171 6.29 -12.92 7.02
N LEU A 172 7.27 -13.56 6.39
CA LEU A 172 7.44 -13.54 4.94
C LEU A 172 6.82 -14.80 4.32
N ARG A 173 5.80 -14.62 3.49
CA ARG A 173 5.15 -15.70 2.73
C ARG A 173 5.41 -15.52 1.25
N ILE A 174 5.89 -16.58 0.60
CA ILE A 174 6.15 -16.61 -0.83
C ILE A 174 5.43 -17.82 -1.40
N SER A 175 4.44 -17.60 -2.26
CA SER A 175 3.71 -18.70 -2.90
C SER A 175 4.35 -19.13 -4.21
N GLN A 176 3.89 -20.28 -4.71
CA GLN A 176 4.21 -20.71 -6.08
C GLN A 176 3.77 -19.64 -7.08
N GLY A 177 4.58 -19.47 -8.13
CA GLY A 177 4.40 -18.49 -9.19
C GLY A 177 5.13 -17.16 -8.98
N THR A 178 5.59 -16.87 -7.76
CA THR A 178 6.46 -15.71 -7.52
C THR A 178 7.85 -15.94 -8.13
N ARG A 179 8.39 -14.91 -8.80
CA ARG A 179 9.65 -14.97 -9.53
C ARG A 179 10.65 -13.96 -9.00
N PHE A 180 11.92 -14.37 -8.94
CA PHE A 180 13.06 -13.52 -8.62
C PHE A 180 14.06 -13.59 -9.78
N THR A 181 14.44 -12.45 -10.37
CA THR A 181 15.29 -12.43 -11.57
C THR A 181 16.26 -11.25 -11.52
N ASP A 182 17.54 -11.47 -11.80
CA ASP A 182 18.54 -10.41 -11.95
C ASP A 182 18.67 -9.43 -10.76
N ASN A 183 18.26 -9.83 -9.56
CA ASN A 183 18.49 -9.03 -8.36
C ASN A 183 19.94 -9.16 -7.91
N THR A 184 20.56 -8.06 -7.50
CA THR A 184 21.95 -8.00 -7.06
C THR A 184 22.02 -7.64 -5.57
N GLY A 185 22.40 -8.60 -4.73
CA GLY A 185 22.42 -8.44 -3.27
C GLY A 185 21.74 -9.60 -2.56
N GLN A 186 21.45 -9.42 -1.27
CA GLN A 186 20.76 -10.43 -0.47
C GLN A 186 19.28 -10.45 -0.85
N LEU A 187 18.78 -11.58 -1.35
CA LEU A 187 17.38 -11.70 -1.75
C LEU A 187 16.41 -11.67 -0.56
N LEU A 188 16.80 -12.27 0.56
CA LEU A 188 15.95 -12.49 1.72
C LEU A 188 16.79 -12.28 2.99
N ALA A 189 16.30 -11.45 3.91
CA ALA A 189 16.69 -11.56 5.31
C ALA A 189 15.46 -11.37 6.19
N THR A 190 15.23 -12.35 7.05
CA THR A 190 14.35 -12.18 8.20
C THR A 190 15.20 -11.70 9.37
N GLY A 191 14.63 -10.88 10.26
CA GLY A 191 15.30 -10.58 11.52
C GLY A 191 15.60 -11.85 12.33
N PRO A 192 16.54 -11.78 13.30
CA PRO A 192 16.76 -12.86 14.26
C PRO A 192 15.51 -13.15 15.11
#